data_AF-A0A928FJF4-F1
#
_entry.id   AF-A0A928FJF4-F1
#
_cell.length_a   1.000
_cell.length_b   1.000
_cell.length_c   1.000
_cell.angle_alpha   90.00
_cell.angle_beta   90.00
_cell.angle_gamma   90.00
#
_symmetry.space_group_name_H-M   'P 1'
#
loop_
_entity.id
_entity.type
_entity.pdbx_description
1 polymer ?
#
loop_
_entity_poly.entity_id
_entity_poly.type
_entity_poly.pdbx_seq_one_letter_code
_entity_poly.pdbx_strand_id
1 'polypeptide(L)'
;HEGDLVDKIQEAYFEGAHGIVINPGAYTHTSIAILDAVKATKLPTVEVHISKVEEREDFRQISYIRLAAKKTITGHGLKGYIEAIEFLLEEA
;
A
#
# COMPACT_ATOMS: atom_id res chain seq x y z
N HIS A 1 -13.67 7.53 2.73
CA HIS A 1 -12.86 8.76 2.90
C HIS A 1 -11.46 8.39 3.35
N GLU A 2 -10.51 9.35 3.42
CA GLU A 2 -9.15 9.08 3.90
C GLU A 2 -9.13 8.56 5.34
N GLY A 3 -9.92 9.16 6.24
CA GLY A 3 -10.08 8.69 7.63
C GLY A 3 -10.51 7.23 7.71
N ASP A 4 -11.53 6.82 6.94
CA ASP A 4 -11.99 5.43 6.91
C ASP A 4 -10.88 4.44 6.51
N LEU A 5 -9.93 4.85 5.66
CA LEU A 5 -8.78 4.01 5.30
C LEU A 5 -7.77 3.91 6.45
N VAL A 6 -7.50 5.03 7.14
CA VAL A 6 -6.64 5.05 8.33
C VAL A 6 -7.21 4.14 9.42
N ASP A 7 -8.52 4.24 9.68
CA ASP A 7 -9.22 3.41 10.66
C ASP A 7 -9.12 1.93 10.26
N LYS A 8 -9.39 1.59 8.99
CA LYS A 8 -9.30 0.20 8.51
C LYS A 8 -7.90 -0.39 8.62
N ILE A 9 -6.86 0.42 8.39
CA ILE A 9 -5.46 -0.01 8.57
C ILE A 9 -5.18 -0.33 10.04
N GLN A 10 -5.63 0.52 10.97
CA GLN A 10 -5.44 0.29 12.40
C GLN A 10 -6.25 -0.91 12.90
N GLU A 11 -7.51 -1.05 12.44
CA GLU A 11 -8.35 -2.22 12.72
C GLU A 11 -7.67 -3.53 12.31
N ALA A 12 -7.05 -3.57 11.13
CA ALA A 12 -6.36 -4.78 10.65
C ALA A 12 -5.29 -5.28 11.63
N TYR A 13 -4.61 -4.37 12.34
CA TYR A 13 -3.67 -4.74 13.40
C TYR A 13 -4.37 -5.38 14.61
N PHE A 14 -5.46 -4.77 15.07
CA PHE A 14 -6.23 -5.29 16.22
C PHE A 14 -6.96 -6.61 15.90
N GLU A 15 -7.35 -6.80 14.64
CA GLU A 15 -7.96 -8.04 14.14
C GLU A 15 -6.93 -9.16 13.89
N GLY A 16 -5.63 -8.88 14.02
CA GLY A 16 -4.57 -9.87 13.83
C GLY A 16 -4.31 -10.24 12.37
N ALA A 17 -4.46 -9.29 11.44
CA ALA A 17 -4.10 -9.49 10.05
C ALA A 17 -2.61 -9.81 9.90
N HIS A 18 -2.26 -10.67 8.93
CA HIS A 18 -0.87 -11.05 8.68
C HIS A 18 -0.11 -10.04 7.81
N GLY A 19 -0.82 -9.18 7.07
CA GLY A 19 -0.22 -8.19 6.18
C GLY A 19 -1.27 -7.33 5.49
N ILE A 20 -0.83 -6.30 4.76
CA ILE A 20 -1.68 -5.34 4.07
C ILE A 20 -1.29 -5.29 2.58
N VAL A 21 -2.28 -5.46 1.70
CA VAL A 21 -2.16 -5.09 0.28
C VAL A 21 -2.95 -3.82 0.06
N ILE A 22 -2.29 -2.74 -0.37
CA ILE A 22 -2.92 -1.43 -0.53
C ILE A 22 -2.63 -0.82 -1.90
N ASN A 23 -3.69 -0.34 -2.56
CA ASN A 23 -3.60 0.60 -3.67
C ASN A 23 -4.17 1.93 -3.20
N PRO A 24 -3.32 2.91 -2.82
CA PRO A 24 -3.80 4.17 -2.26
C PRO A 24 -4.38 5.13 -3.32
N GLY A 25 -4.29 4.77 -4.61
CA GLY A 25 -4.65 5.68 -5.71
C GLY A 25 -3.92 7.01 -5.58
N ALA A 26 -4.66 8.12 -5.65
CA ALA A 26 -4.08 9.46 -5.52
C ALA A 26 -3.45 9.72 -4.13
N TYR A 27 -3.92 9.03 -3.08
CA TYR A 27 -3.40 9.25 -1.73
C TYR A 27 -1.95 8.82 -1.56
N THR A 28 -1.41 7.99 -2.46
CA THR A 28 0.02 7.65 -2.38
C THR A 28 0.89 8.89 -2.55
N HIS A 29 0.41 9.89 -3.30
CA HIS A 29 1.15 11.13 -3.59
C HIS A 29 0.90 12.24 -2.56
N THR A 30 -0.09 12.08 -1.67
CA THR A 30 -0.57 13.18 -0.83
C THR A 30 -0.70 12.84 0.66
N SER A 31 -0.97 11.58 1.01
CA SER A 31 -1.37 11.21 2.37
C SER A 31 -0.18 10.75 3.21
N ILE A 32 0.28 11.65 4.07
CA ILE A 32 1.18 11.29 5.19
C ILE A 32 0.39 10.54 6.27
N ALA A 33 -0.92 10.78 6.41
CA ALA A 33 -1.75 10.11 7.41
C ALA A 33 -1.84 8.58 7.17
N ILE A 34 -2.04 8.15 5.93
CA ILE A 34 -2.04 6.72 5.58
C ILE A 34 -0.64 6.13 5.76
N LEU A 35 0.43 6.86 5.42
CA LEU A 35 1.81 6.42 5.68
C LEU A 35 2.04 6.15 7.18
N ASP A 36 1.66 7.08 8.03
CA ASP A 36 1.86 6.96 9.48
C ASP A 36 0.99 5.84 10.06
N ALA A 37 -0.24 5.66 9.57
CA ALA A 37 -1.09 4.54 9.94
C ALA A 37 -0.43 3.19 9.60
N VAL A 38 0.09 3.02 8.39
CA VAL A 38 0.80 1.79 7.98
C VAL A 38 2.05 1.57 8.84
N LYS A 39 2.84 2.61 9.12
CA LYS A 39 4.02 2.49 9.98
C LYS A 39 3.67 2.08 11.42
N ALA A 40 2.56 2.58 11.95
CA ALA A 40 2.14 2.31 13.31
C ALA A 40 1.78 0.84 13.54
N THR A 41 1.15 0.18 12.56
CA THR A 41 0.74 -1.23 12.66
C THR A 41 1.92 -2.20 12.59
N LYS A 42 3.01 -1.81 11.92
CA LYS A 42 4.17 -2.67 11.61
C LYS A 42 3.82 -3.93 10.81
N LEU A 43 2.61 -4.01 10.26
CA LEU A 43 2.19 -5.12 9.42
C LEU A 43 2.98 -5.09 8.10
N PRO A 44 3.47 -6.24 7.60
CA PRO A 44 4.13 -6.28 6.30
C PRO A 44 3.14 -5.81 5.24
N THR A 45 3.56 -4.82 4.46
CA THR A 45 2.67 -4.10 3.54
C THR A 45 3.23 -4.11 2.13
N VAL A 46 2.38 -4.38 1.14
CA VAL A 46 2.71 -4.28 -0.29
C VAL A 46 1.85 -3.18 -0.92
N GLU A 47 2.52 -2.24 -1.60
CA GLU A 47 1.86 -1.19 -2.38
C GLU A 47 1.58 -1.70 -3.80
N VAL A 48 0.37 -1.49 -4.31
CA VAL A 48 -0.04 -1.88 -5.66
C VAL A 48 -0.54 -0.67 -6.45
N HIS A 49 -0.05 -0.53 -7.68
CA HIS A 49 -0.56 0.43 -8.68
C HIS A 49 -0.95 -0.30 -9.95
N ILE A 50 -2.21 -0.15 -10.39
CA ILE A 50 -2.72 -0.80 -11.60
C ILE A 50 -1.94 -0.36 -12.84
N SER A 51 -1.68 0.94 -12.97
CA SER A 51 -0.86 1.54 -14.03
C SER A 51 0.59 1.69 -13.59
N LYS A 52 1.51 1.80 -14.55
CA LYS A 52 2.88 2.24 -14.31
C LYS A 52 2.87 3.71 -13.89
N VAL A 53 3.29 4.01 -12.67
CA VAL A 53 3.30 5.39 -12.15
C VAL A 53 4.51 6.18 -12.66
N GLU A 54 5.58 5.48 -13.02
CA GLU A 54 6.82 5.98 -13.58
C GLU A 54 6.70 6.49 -15.02
N GLU A 55 5.69 6.03 -15.77
CA GLU A 55 5.40 6.50 -17.14
C GLU A 55 4.44 7.70 -17.14
N ARG A 56 4.12 8.25 -15.97
CA ARG A 56 3.14 9.33 -15.77
C ARG A 56 3.80 10.63 -15.30
N GLU A 57 2.97 11.64 -15.06
CA GLU A 57 3.38 12.98 -14.63
C GLU A 57 4.28 12.92 -13.37
N ASP A 58 5.26 13.82 -13.26
CA ASP A 58 6.28 13.80 -12.20
C ASP A 58 5.70 13.67 -10.77
N PHE A 59 4.59 14.37 -10.50
CA PHE A 59 3.94 14.31 -9.19
C PHE A 59 3.39 12.91 -8.85
N ARG A 60 3.13 12.05 -9.84
CA ARG A 60 2.68 10.67 -9.65
C ARG A 60 3.82 9.69 -9.38
N GLN A 61 5.05 10.13 -9.56
CA GLN A 61 6.22 9.30 -9.27
C GLN A 61 6.58 9.32 -7.77
N ILE A 62 6.02 10.29 -7.03
CA ILE A 62 6.17 10.44 -5.58
C ILE A 62 5.20 9.49 -4.87
N SER A 63 5.70 8.57 -4.05
CA SER A 63 4.87 7.72 -3.19
C SER A 63 5.35 7.82 -1.74
N TYR A 64 4.47 8.32 -0.86
CA TYR A 64 4.70 8.30 0.58
C TYR A 64 4.58 6.88 1.13
N ILE A 65 3.62 6.09 0.64
CA ILE A 65 3.37 4.73 1.13
C ILE A 65 4.54 3.79 0.86
N ARG A 66 5.29 4.01 -0.22
CA ARG A 66 6.52 3.27 -0.52
C ARG A 66 7.55 3.32 0.60
N LEU A 67 7.53 4.35 1.45
CA LEU A 67 8.43 4.45 2.61
C LEU A 67 8.10 3.45 3.74
N ALA A 68 6.92 2.81 3.70
CA ALA A 68 6.51 1.77 4.64
C ALA A 68 6.26 0.41 3.98
N ALA A 69 6.13 0.36 2.65
CA ALA A 69 5.91 -0.87 1.92
C ALA A 69 7.20 -1.71 1.81
N LYS A 70 7.06 -3.03 1.98
CA LYS A 70 8.11 -4.03 1.73
C LYS A 70 8.40 -4.19 0.23
N LYS A 71 7.36 -4.06 -0.58
CA LYS A 71 7.41 -4.17 -2.04
C LYS A 71 6.39 -3.21 -2.65
N THR A 72 6.72 -2.66 -3.81
CA THR A 72 5.78 -1.92 -4.66
C THR A 72 5.64 -2.67 -5.99
N ILE A 73 4.40 -2.93 -6.40
CA ILE A 73 4.07 -3.55 -7.69
C ILE A 73 3.32 -2.50 -8.52
N THR A 74 3.78 -2.21 -9.73
CA THR A 74 3.20 -1.15 -10.58
C THR A 74 3.06 -1.63 -12.02
N GLY A 75 1.95 -1.31 -12.68
CA GLY A 75 1.73 -1.62 -14.09
C GLY A 75 1.26 -3.04 -14.41
N HIS A 76 1.00 -3.86 -13.39
CA HIS A 76 0.59 -5.27 -13.57
C HIS A 76 -0.93 -5.45 -13.64
N GLY A 77 -1.69 -4.35 -13.68
CA GLY A 77 -3.15 -4.40 -13.67
C GLY A 77 -3.68 -5.07 -12.40
N LEU A 78 -4.72 -5.91 -12.55
CA LEU A 78 -5.30 -6.66 -11.43
C LEU A 78 -4.39 -7.79 -10.92
N LYS A 79 -3.49 -8.30 -11.77
CA LYS A 79 -2.55 -9.37 -11.36
C LYS A 79 -1.60 -8.90 -10.26
N GLY A 80 -1.29 -7.60 -10.21
CA GLY A 80 -0.45 -7.04 -9.15
C GLY A 80 -1.00 -7.25 -7.74
N TYR A 81 -2.32 -7.39 -7.56
CA TYR A 81 -2.90 -7.74 -6.26
C TYR A 81 -2.63 -9.20 -5.89
N ILE A 82 -2.68 -10.12 -6.85
CA ILE A 82 -2.38 -11.53 -6.63
C ILE A 82 -0.91 -11.68 -6.25
N GLU A 83 -0.01 -11.08 -7.02
CA GLU A 83 1.44 -11.07 -6.75
C GLU A 83 1.78 -10.45 -5.38
N ALA A 84 1.02 -9.44 -4.94
CA ALA A 84 1.18 -8.85 -3.62
C ALA A 84 0.79 -9.81 -2.49
N ILE A 85 -0.32 -10.54 -2.66
CA ILE A 85 -0.77 -11.55 -1.69
C ILE A 85 0.23 -12.71 -1.64
N GLU A 86 0.66 -13.22 -2.80
CA GLU A 86 1.66 -14.29 -2.90
C GLU A 86 2.96 -13.90 -2.18
N PHE A 87 3.46 -12.68 -2.42
CA PHE A 87 4.65 -12.18 -1.73
C PHE A 87 4.49 -12.17 -0.20
N LEU A 88 3.33 -11.75 0.31
CA LEU A 88 3.08 -11.73 1.76
C LEU A 88 2.95 -13.14 2.35
N LEU A 89 2.45 -14.11 1.58
CA LEU A 89 2.37 -15.52 2.00
C LEU A 89 3.74 -16.18 2.05
N GLU A 90 4.69 -15.76 1.22
CA GLU A 90 6.06 -16.27 1.20
C GLU A 90 6.97 -15.66 2.29
N GLU A 91 6.69 -14.43 2.74
CA GLU A 91 7.43 -13.77 3.84
C GLU A 91 6.99 -14.22 5.25
N ALA A 92 5.86 -14.92 5.37
CA ALA A 92 5.30 -15.38 6.65
C ALA A 92 5.97 -16.68 7.15
#